data_AF-A0A382T6S9-F1
#
_entry.id   AF-A0A382T6S9-F1
#
_cell.length_a   1.000
_cell.length_b   1.000
_cell.length_c   1.000
_cell.angle_alpha   90.00
_cell.angle_beta   90.00
_cell.angle_gamma   90.00
#
_symmetry.space_group_name_H-M   'P 1'
#
loop_
_entity.id
_entity.type
_entity.pdbx_description
1 polymer ?
#
loop_
_entity_poly.entity_id
_entity_poly.type
_entity_poly.pdbx_seq_one_letter_code
_entity_poly.pdbx_strand_id
1 'polypeptide(L)'
;PVPATVFKEFGVPQEPRNFSYKAMLYPFGHRHNHWSKGSSVPDMSRLETRMWFFYVAKRWIDMGIEAIHFGQVEIMDDWDRSHRHWRDIMKRIRGYAKKNARLHMVLSDAHVPSGGIVHDGKLMFDLHSFPSRPKSVKGQPYKAILEKGFSDSIYGRSKGGTTPSGWKCDALPYIVEIDNFGVSDHPGQYRESDRIHVWGWDEINWFIKRPEDYRNEWLEYAYDWVRKTDQNGYFQLPLRRFEHYSASMNPPKGMRQEETIKRIWAGIDKR
;
A
#
# COMPACT_ATOMS: atom_id res chain seq x y z
N PRO A 1 14.94 20.97 -8.31
CA PRO A 1 14.57 21.56 -9.61
C PRO A 1 13.66 20.61 -10.38
N VAL A 2 12.70 21.14 -11.15
CA VAL A 2 11.91 20.32 -12.08
C VAL A 2 12.76 20.03 -13.33
N PRO A 3 13.00 18.77 -13.71
CA PRO A 3 13.78 18.47 -14.91
C PRO A 3 13.05 18.85 -16.20
N ALA A 4 13.81 19.26 -17.22
CA ALA A 4 13.29 19.57 -18.57
C ALA A 4 12.46 18.43 -19.18
N THR A 5 12.84 17.17 -18.90
CA THR A 5 12.12 15.99 -19.39
C THR A 5 10.70 15.88 -18.83
N VAL A 6 10.45 16.39 -17.62
CA VAL A 6 9.10 16.41 -17.02
C VAL A 6 8.24 17.46 -17.71
N PHE A 7 8.76 18.67 -17.95
CA PHE A 7 8.04 19.68 -18.72
C PHE A 7 7.66 19.18 -20.12
N LYS A 8 8.62 18.52 -20.80
CA LYS A 8 8.41 17.91 -22.12
C LYS A 8 7.32 16.84 -22.12
N GLU A 9 7.31 15.93 -21.13
CA GLU A 9 6.28 14.89 -21.00
C GLU A 9 4.87 15.52 -20.92
N PHE A 10 4.72 16.58 -20.13
CA PHE A 10 3.43 17.24 -19.93
C PHE A 10 3.10 18.32 -20.97
N GLY A 11 3.98 18.57 -21.94
CA GLY A 11 3.77 19.56 -23.00
C GLY A 11 3.67 21.00 -22.49
N VAL A 12 4.34 21.32 -21.38
CA VAL A 12 4.35 22.65 -20.78
C VAL A 12 5.69 23.36 -20.96
N PRO A 13 5.74 24.70 -20.98
CA PRO A 13 6.99 25.44 -21.08
C PRO A 13 7.97 25.09 -19.96
N GLN A 14 9.25 24.95 -20.30
CA GLN A 14 10.30 24.74 -19.31
C GLN A 14 10.57 26.05 -18.56
N GLU A 15 10.65 25.94 -17.23
CA GLU A 15 10.94 27.08 -16.36
C GLU A 15 12.03 26.70 -15.34
N PRO A 16 12.94 27.63 -14.99
CA PRO A 16 13.96 27.41 -13.96
C PRO A 16 13.34 27.48 -12.55
N ARG A 17 12.61 26.43 -12.15
CA ARG A 17 11.92 26.35 -10.86
C ARG A 17 12.06 25.01 -10.16
N ASN A 18 11.65 24.98 -8.89
CA ASN A 18 11.49 23.77 -8.09
C ASN A 18 10.03 23.29 -8.10
N PHE A 19 9.83 22.05 -7.66
CA PHE A 19 8.48 21.56 -7.36
C PHE A 19 7.87 22.38 -6.22
N SER A 20 6.58 22.69 -6.32
CA SER A 20 5.86 23.51 -5.34
C SER A 20 4.89 22.66 -4.52
N TYR A 21 5.19 22.47 -3.23
CA TYR A 21 4.30 21.80 -2.29
C TYR A 21 2.89 22.39 -2.32
N LYS A 22 2.77 23.72 -2.28
CA LYS A 22 1.47 24.42 -2.29
C LYS A 22 0.67 24.16 -3.56
N ALA A 23 1.34 24.06 -4.72
CA ALA A 23 0.67 23.82 -5.99
C ALA A 23 0.20 22.36 -6.18
N MET A 24 0.66 21.44 -5.34
CA MET A 24 0.18 20.05 -5.30
C MET A 24 -1.08 19.87 -4.44
N LEU A 25 -1.49 20.87 -3.65
CA LEU A 25 -2.58 20.71 -2.70
C LEU A 25 -3.96 20.95 -3.31
N TYR A 26 -4.96 20.33 -2.70
CA TYR A 26 -6.35 20.67 -2.92
C TYR A 26 -6.60 22.16 -2.60
N PRO A 27 -7.54 22.82 -3.30
CA PRO A 27 -8.00 24.15 -2.92
C PRO A 27 -8.84 24.11 -1.64
N PHE A 28 -9.12 25.29 -1.08
CA PHE A 28 -9.99 25.48 0.09
C PHE A 28 -9.55 24.73 1.36
N GLY A 29 -8.28 24.34 1.47
CA GLY A 29 -7.74 23.68 2.65
C GLY A 29 -8.11 22.20 2.80
N HIS A 30 -8.83 21.61 1.83
CA HIS A 30 -9.22 20.20 1.89
C HIS A 30 -8.00 19.29 2.01
N ARG A 31 -7.97 18.42 3.02
CA ARG A 31 -6.83 17.52 3.31
C ARG A 31 -5.47 18.22 3.53
N HIS A 32 -5.48 19.50 3.89
CA HIS A 32 -4.25 20.17 4.32
C HIS A 32 -3.85 19.69 5.71
N ASN A 33 -2.56 19.35 5.89
CA ASN A 33 -2.02 18.83 7.16
C ASN A 33 -2.81 17.61 7.69
N HIS A 34 -3.34 16.78 6.77
CA HIS A 34 -4.26 15.69 7.08
C HIS A 34 -3.70 14.72 8.14
N TRP A 35 -2.39 14.45 8.09
CA TRP A 35 -1.73 13.59 9.07
C TRP A 35 -0.97 14.37 10.14
N SER A 36 -0.31 15.46 9.75
CA SER A 36 0.44 16.36 10.63
C SER A 36 0.78 17.65 9.89
N LYS A 37 1.37 18.62 10.59
CA LYS A 37 1.86 19.87 9.98
C LYS A 37 2.86 19.56 8.86
N GLY A 38 2.57 19.99 7.63
CA GLY A 38 3.39 19.72 6.45
C GLY A 38 3.12 18.37 5.77
N SER A 39 2.13 17.61 6.27
CA SER A 39 1.76 16.29 5.74
C SER A 39 0.33 16.35 5.20
N SER A 40 0.14 17.09 4.10
CA SER A 40 -1.11 17.16 3.35
C SER A 40 -1.23 16.00 2.36
N VAL A 41 -2.47 15.65 2.00
CA VAL A 41 -2.72 14.74 0.87
C VAL A 41 -2.53 15.53 -0.43
N PRO A 42 -1.70 15.05 -1.38
CA PRO A 42 -1.60 15.68 -2.68
C PRO A 42 -2.87 15.46 -3.50
N ASP A 43 -3.26 16.46 -4.29
CA ASP A 43 -4.41 16.45 -5.18
C ASP A 43 -3.95 16.04 -6.60
N MET A 44 -4.35 14.86 -7.03
CA MET A 44 -3.98 14.29 -8.33
C MET A 44 -4.53 15.12 -9.51
N SER A 45 -5.55 15.96 -9.28
CA SER A 45 -6.05 16.89 -10.29
C SER A 45 -5.11 18.05 -10.59
N ARG A 46 -4.17 18.35 -9.69
CA ARG A 46 -3.14 19.38 -9.92
C ARG A 46 -2.08 18.86 -10.89
N LEU A 47 -1.74 19.71 -11.87
CA LEU A 47 -0.64 19.43 -12.79
C LEU A 47 0.68 19.22 -12.03
N GLU A 48 0.95 20.04 -11.00
CA GLU A 48 2.16 19.92 -10.20
C GLU A 48 2.28 18.53 -9.54
N THR A 49 1.18 17.99 -9.01
CA THR A 49 1.14 16.65 -8.43
C THR A 49 1.47 15.60 -9.47
N ARG A 50 0.84 15.64 -10.66
CA ARG A 50 1.14 14.70 -11.74
C ARG A 50 2.59 14.79 -12.21
N MET A 51 3.14 16.00 -12.35
CA MET A 51 4.55 16.20 -12.70
C MET A 51 5.49 15.61 -11.64
N TRP A 52 5.17 15.77 -10.36
CA TRP A 52 5.94 15.19 -9.26
C TRP A 52 5.91 13.66 -9.27
N PHE A 53 4.73 13.05 -9.38
CA PHE A 53 4.58 11.59 -9.43
C PHE A 53 5.29 10.98 -10.64
N PHE A 54 5.17 11.61 -11.82
CA PHE A 54 5.89 11.17 -13.01
C PHE A 54 7.41 11.25 -12.79
N TYR A 55 7.90 12.37 -12.25
CA TYR A 55 9.32 12.55 -11.97
C TYR A 55 9.86 11.47 -11.03
N VAL A 56 9.18 11.21 -9.91
CA VAL A 56 9.64 10.21 -8.92
C VAL A 56 9.61 8.81 -9.54
N ALA A 57 8.52 8.43 -10.21
CA ALA A 57 8.43 7.12 -10.88
C ALA A 57 9.50 6.95 -11.96
N LYS A 58 9.74 7.99 -12.76
CA LYS A 58 10.84 8.03 -13.74
C LYS A 58 12.19 7.76 -13.08
N ARG A 59 12.49 8.44 -11.96
CA ARG A 59 13.75 8.26 -11.22
C ARG A 59 13.90 6.84 -10.70
N TRP A 60 12.85 6.23 -10.19
CA TRP A 60 12.86 4.84 -9.75
C TRP A 60 13.11 3.87 -10.91
N ILE A 61 12.43 4.05 -12.04
CA ILE A 61 12.64 3.25 -13.24
C ILE A 61 14.08 3.39 -13.75
N ASP A 62 14.63 4.61 -13.79
CA ASP A 62 16.01 4.85 -14.21
C ASP A 62 17.03 4.17 -13.27
N MET A 63 16.68 3.95 -12.00
CA MET A 63 17.49 3.20 -11.03
C MET A 63 17.31 1.68 -11.14
N GLY A 64 16.44 1.19 -12.03
CA GLY A 64 16.12 -0.22 -12.20
C GLY A 64 15.04 -0.74 -11.25
N ILE A 65 14.28 0.14 -10.58
CA ILE A 65 13.15 -0.22 -9.74
C ILE A 65 11.89 -0.27 -10.62
N GLU A 66 11.30 -1.46 -10.74
CA GLU A 66 10.18 -1.74 -11.66
C GLU A 66 8.94 -2.27 -10.95
N ALA A 67 8.88 -2.17 -9.62
CA ALA A 67 7.69 -2.38 -8.82
C ALA A 67 7.47 -1.13 -7.96
N ILE A 68 6.34 -0.45 -8.15
CA ILE A 68 6.04 0.84 -7.54
C ILE A 68 4.68 0.79 -6.83
N HIS A 69 4.72 1.04 -5.51
CA HIS A 69 3.52 1.26 -4.70
C HIS A 69 3.11 2.74 -4.73
N PHE A 70 1.85 3.02 -5.05
CA PHE A 70 1.33 4.39 -5.18
C PHE A 70 0.59 4.92 -3.94
N GLY A 71 0.59 4.18 -2.83
CA GLY A 71 0.00 4.63 -1.58
C GLY A 71 -1.52 4.64 -1.61
N GLN A 72 -2.12 5.58 -0.88
CA GLN A 72 -3.57 5.73 -0.75
C GLN A 72 -4.16 6.50 -1.94
N VAL A 73 -4.36 5.82 -3.06
CA VAL A 73 -4.71 6.47 -4.34
C VAL A 73 -6.09 7.14 -4.34
N GLU A 74 -7.08 6.53 -3.69
CA GLU A 74 -8.46 7.03 -3.67
C GLU A 74 -8.61 8.32 -2.84
N ILE A 75 -7.73 8.56 -1.85
CA ILE A 75 -7.76 9.83 -1.11
C ILE A 75 -7.06 10.97 -1.85
N MET A 76 -6.11 10.64 -2.73
CA MET A 76 -5.37 11.61 -3.54
C MET A 76 -6.20 12.13 -4.72
N ASP A 77 -7.39 11.60 -4.95
CA ASP A 77 -8.25 12.03 -6.05
C ASP A 77 -9.74 12.12 -5.69
N ASP A 78 -10.09 12.27 -4.41
CA ASP A 78 -11.47 12.13 -3.92
C ASP A 78 -12.50 13.14 -4.50
N TRP A 79 -12.05 14.14 -5.26
CA TRP A 79 -12.90 15.04 -6.06
C TRP A 79 -13.01 14.67 -7.55
N ASP A 80 -12.20 13.72 -8.03
CA ASP A 80 -12.21 13.15 -9.37
C ASP A 80 -12.81 11.74 -9.36
N ARG A 81 -14.14 11.66 -9.27
CA ARG A 81 -14.88 10.38 -9.28
C ARG A 81 -14.60 9.48 -10.50
N SER A 82 -14.05 10.04 -11.57
CA SER A 82 -13.72 9.32 -12.82
C SER A 82 -12.28 8.79 -12.85
N HIS A 83 -11.49 9.15 -11.84
CA HIS A 83 -10.06 8.86 -11.73
C HIS A 83 -9.27 9.22 -12.99
N ARG A 84 -9.67 10.25 -13.73
CA ARG A 84 -9.08 10.60 -15.03
C ARG A 84 -7.62 10.99 -14.88
N HIS A 85 -7.28 11.67 -13.80
CA HIS A 85 -5.91 12.13 -13.56
C HIS A 85 -4.98 11.01 -13.13
N TRP A 86 -5.47 10.06 -12.33
CA TRP A 86 -4.74 8.81 -12.07
C TRP A 86 -4.55 8.00 -13.34
N ARG A 87 -5.56 7.88 -14.20
CA ARG A 87 -5.41 7.17 -15.48
C ARG A 87 -4.39 7.83 -16.40
N ASP A 88 -4.37 9.15 -16.48
CA ASP A 88 -3.34 9.90 -17.23
C ASP A 88 -1.93 9.60 -16.70
N ILE A 89 -1.71 9.73 -15.39
CA ILE A 89 -0.37 9.53 -14.82
C ILE A 89 0.09 8.08 -14.98
N MET A 90 -0.78 7.09 -14.76
CA MET A 90 -0.44 5.68 -14.93
C MET A 90 -0.10 5.36 -16.40
N LYS A 91 -0.82 5.95 -17.36
CA LYS A 91 -0.51 5.81 -18.79
C LYS A 91 0.89 6.36 -19.11
N ARG A 92 1.24 7.54 -18.58
CA ARG A 92 2.55 8.18 -18.79
C ARG A 92 3.68 7.36 -18.18
N ILE A 93 3.52 6.92 -16.94
CA ILE A 93 4.51 6.10 -16.23
C ILE A 93 4.76 4.78 -16.97
N ARG A 94 3.69 4.06 -17.36
CA ARG A 94 3.83 2.82 -18.15
C ARG A 94 4.43 3.07 -19.53
N GLY A 95 4.07 4.18 -20.18
CA GLY A 95 4.68 4.60 -21.45
C GLY A 95 6.17 4.88 -21.33
N TYR A 96 6.61 5.45 -20.21
CA TYR A 96 8.02 5.63 -19.89
C TYR A 96 8.72 4.30 -19.60
N ALA A 97 8.12 3.45 -18.74
CA ALA A 97 8.66 2.14 -18.40
C ALA A 97 8.86 1.25 -19.64
N LYS A 98 7.89 1.21 -20.56
CA LYS A 98 8.00 0.45 -21.82
C LYS A 98 9.28 0.77 -22.61
N LYS A 99 9.75 2.01 -22.53
CA LYS A 99 10.93 2.47 -23.28
C LYS A 99 12.23 2.36 -22.49
N ASN A 100 12.18 2.52 -21.17
CA ASN A 100 13.39 2.76 -20.35
C ASN A 100 13.61 1.73 -19.24
N ALA A 101 12.57 1.01 -18.82
CA ALA A 101 12.69 -0.08 -17.86
C ALA A 101 13.43 -1.26 -18.51
N ARG A 102 14.27 -1.96 -17.76
CA ARG A 102 14.99 -3.18 -18.15
C ARG A 102 14.04 -4.28 -18.58
N LEU A 103 12.91 -4.44 -17.90
CA LEU A 103 11.86 -5.41 -18.27
C LEU A 103 10.77 -4.80 -19.16
N HIS A 104 10.94 -3.54 -19.60
CA HIS A 104 9.95 -2.81 -20.40
C HIS A 104 8.54 -2.76 -19.77
N MET A 105 8.49 -2.89 -18.44
CA MET A 105 7.27 -2.97 -17.64
C MET A 105 7.51 -2.31 -16.29
N VAL A 106 6.42 -1.89 -15.66
CA VAL A 106 6.40 -1.50 -14.25
C VAL A 106 5.18 -2.12 -13.60
N LEU A 107 5.41 -2.91 -12.55
CA LEU A 107 4.35 -3.44 -11.70
C LEU A 107 3.89 -2.33 -10.76
N SER A 108 2.58 -2.13 -10.68
CA SER A 108 2.00 -1.07 -9.87
C SER A 108 0.94 -1.63 -8.95
N ASP A 109 0.98 -1.22 -7.68
CA ASP A 109 -0.08 -1.48 -6.71
C ASP A 109 -0.40 -0.23 -5.88
N ALA A 110 -1.47 -0.31 -5.10
CA ALA A 110 -1.94 0.78 -4.25
C ALA A 110 -2.88 0.27 -3.16
N HIS A 111 -3.04 1.07 -2.10
CA HIS A 111 -4.13 0.92 -1.14
C HIS A 111 -5.46 1.31 -1.79
N VAL A 112 -6.35 0.32 -1.92
CA VAL A 112 -7.63 0.42 -2.64
C VAL A 112 -8.82 0.08 -1.75
N PRO A 113 -9.26 0.99 -0.86
CA PRO A 113 -10.36 0.71 0.07
C PRO A 113 -11.68 0.35 -0.65
N SER A 114 -11.91 0.79 -1.89
CA SER A 114 -13.07 0.38 -2.68
C SER A 114 -12.95 -1.01 -3.32
N GLY A 115 -11.84 -1.72 -3.11
CA GLY A 115 -11.52 -3.00 -3.74
C GLY A 115 -10.80 -2.89 -5.08
N GLY A 116 -10.52 -1.68 -5.57
CA GLY A 116 -9.76 -1.46 -6.80
C GLY A 116 -10.38 -0.37 -7.69
N ILE A 117 -9.55 0.30 -8.47
CA ILE A 117 -10.00 1.25 -9.49
C ILE A 117 -10.10 0.53 -10.83
N VAL A 118 -11.33 0.48 -11.37
CA VAL A 118 -11.66 -0.16 -12.65
C VAL A 118 -12.35 0.87 -13.55
N HIS A 119 -11.90 0.99 -14.80
CA HIS A 119 -12.53 1.86 -15.79
C HIS A 119 -12.74 1.10 -17.10
N ASP A 120 -13.98 1.05 -17.59
CA ASP A 120 -14.38 0.30 -18.79
C ASP A 120 -13.87 -1.16 -18.78
N GLY A 121 -14.00 -1.82 -17.62
CA GLY A 121 -13.55 -3.19 -17.41
C GLY A 121 -12.02 -3.36 -17.36
N LYS A 122 -11.23 -2.29 -17.33
CA LYS A 122 -9.76 -2.31 -17.22
C LYS A 122 -9.31 -1.90 -15.83
N LEU A 123 -8.44 -2.70 -15.24
CA LEU A 123 -7.84 -2.45 -13.94
C LEU A 123 -6.75 -1.38 -14.06
N MET A 124 -6.67 -0.50 -13.06
CA MET A 124 -5.61 0.51 -13.00
C MET A 124 -4.27 -0.07 -12.55
N PHE A 125 -4.28 -1.12 -11.73
CA PHE A 125 -3.11 -1.71 -11.07
C PHE A 125 -2.87 -3.16 -11.52
N ASP A 126 -1.64 -3.62 -11.30
CA ASP A 126 -1.16 -4.96 -11.66
C ASP A 126 -1.42 -5.98 -10.54
N LEU A 127 -1.50 -5.50 -9.31
CA LEU A 127 -2.02 -6.18 -8.13
C LEU A 127 -2.63 -5.14 -7.17
N HIS A 128 -3.45 -5.57 -6.23
CA HIS A 128 -3.87 -4.70 -5.12
C HIS A 128 -2.99 -4.92 -3.89
N SER A 129 -2.84 -3.88 -3.06
CA SER A 129 -2.16 -3.99 -1.78
C SER A 129 -3.04 -3.38 -0.71
N PHE A 130 -3.09 -3.98 0.48
CA PHE A 130 -3.90 -3.44 1.56
C PHE A 130 -3.38 -3.84 2.94
N PRO A 131 -3.73 -3.10 4.00
CA PRO A 131 -3.45 -3.56 5.35
C PRO A 131 -4.22 -4.83 5.71
N SER A 132 -3.64 -5.63 6.61
CA SER A 132 -4.20 -6.93 7.01
C SER A 132 -5.46 -6.81 7.86
N ARG A 133 -5.67 -5.67 8.53
CA ARG A 133 -6.82 -5.38 9.41
C ARG A 133 -7.06 -6.43 10.51
N PRO A 134 -6.10 -6.67 11.42
CA PRO A 134 -6.33 -7.52 12.58
C PRO A 134 -7.44 -6.92 13.46
N LYS A 135 -8.42 -7.74 13.83
CA LYS A 135 -9.52 -7.41 14.72
C LYS A 135 -9.20 -7.85 16.14
N SER A 136 -9.32 -6.95 17.11
CA SER A 136 -9.18 -7.29 18.53
C SER A 136 -10.28 -8.24 19.02
N VAL A 137 -9.90 -9.21 19.84
CA VAL A 137 -10.82 -10.19 20.41
C VAL A 137 -11.27 -9.78 21.81
N LYS A 138 -12.55 -9.45 21.97
CA LYS A 138 -13.15 -9.06 23.26
C LYS A 138 -12.89 -10.12 24.32
N GLY A 139 -12.42 -9.71 25.50
CA GLY A 139 -12.13 -10.61 26.62
C GLY A 139 -10.86 -11.46 26.50
N GLN A 140 -10.09 -11.34 25.40
CA GLN A 140 -8.81 -12.05 25.23
C GLN A 140 -7.69 -11.04 25.00
N PRO A 141 -7.10 -10.48 26.08
CA PRO A 141 -6.13 -9.38 26.00
C PRO A 141 -5.10 -9.55 24.90
N TYR A 142 -5.04 -8.55 24.02
CA TYR A 142 -4.11 -8.43 22.91
C TYR A 142 -4.19 -9.49 21.81
N LYS A 143 -5.10 -10.46 21.91
CA LYS A 143 -5.35 -11.40 20.83
C LYS A 143 -6.02 -10.70 19.66
N ALA A 144 -5.56 -10.95 18.45
CA ALA A 144 -6.18 -10.42 17.24
C ALA A 144 -6.35 -11.51 16.18
N ILE A 145 -7.44 -11.42 15.43
CA ILE A 145 -7.80 -12.34 14.35
C ILE A 145 -8.04 -11.57 13.06
N LEU A 146 -7.83 -12.21 11.92
CA LEU A 146 -8.30 -11.72 10.63
C LEU A 146 -9.77 -12.13 10.45
N GLU A 147 -10.57 -11.22 9.91
CA GLU A 147 -12.01 -11.44 9.71
C GLU A 147 -12.48 -10.80 8.41
N LYS A 148 -13.14 -11.57 7.54
CA LYS A 148 -13.74 -11.05 6.31
C LYS A 148 -14.85 -10.07 6.65
N GLY A 149 -14.81 -8.88 6.02
CA GLY A 149 -15.83 -7.85 6.24
C GLY A 149 -15.61 -7.02 7.50
N PHE A 150 -14.58 -7.29 8.30
CA PHE A 150 -14.17 -6.37 9.36
C PHE A 150 -13.57 -5.11 8.72
N SER A 151 -14.11 -3.94 9.08
CA SER A 151 -13.68 -2.64 8.57
C SER A 151 -13.68 -2.59 7.02
N ASP A 152 -12.63 -2.06 6.44
CA ASP A 152 -12.34 -1.96 5.02
C ASP A 152 -11.47 -3.13 4.49
N SER A 153 -11.35 -4.24 5.23
CA SER A 153 -10.54 -5.39 4.82
C SER A 153 -10.85 -5.86 3.39
N ILE A 154 -9.80 -6.23 2.64
CA ILE A 154 -9.88 -6.54 1.21
C ILE A 154 -10.34 -7.98 0.90
N TYR A 155 -10.42 -8.85 1.91
CA TYR A 155 -10.71 -10.28 1.73
C TYR A 155 -12.03 -10.53 0.96
N GLY A 156 -11.94 -11.12 -0.23
CA GLY A 156 -13.08 -11.34 -1.13
C GLY A 156 -13.68 -10.08 -1.77
N ARG A 157 -12.96 -8.96 -1.74
CA ARG A 157 -13.41 -7.65 -2.27
C ARG A 157 -12.51 -7.09 -3.37
N SER A 158 -11.43 -7.76 -3.70
CA SER A 158 -10.55 -7.35 -4.81
C SER A 158 -11.32 -7.42 -6.13
N LYS A 159 -11.48 -6.29 -6.82
CA LYS A 159 -12.17 -6.21 -8.10
C LYS A 159 -11.36 -6.85 -9.22
N GLY A 160 -12.05 -7.48 -10.14
CA GLY A 160 -11.50 -8.00 -11.39
C GLY A 160 -11.62 -7.04 -12.57
N GLY A 161 -11.12 -7.51 -13.71
CA GLY A 161 -11.10 -6.78 -14.97
C GLY A 161 -9.97 -7.27 -15.88
N THR A 162 -9.65 -6.47 -16.88
CA THR A 162 -8.46 -6.68 -17.73
C THR A 162 -7.29 -5.94 -17.10
N THR A 163 -6.22 -6.66 -16.79
CA THR A 163 -5.01 -6.09 -16.19
C THR A 163 -4.25 -5.21 -17.18
N PRO A 164 -3.32 -4.37 -16.70
CA PRO A 164 -2.46 -3.58 -17.58
C PRO A 164 -1.63 -4.42 -18.57
N SER A 165 -1.30 -5.66 -18.20
CA SER A 165 -0.61 -6.63 -19.07
C SER A 165 -1.55 -7.42 -20.00
N GLY A 166 -2.87 -7.24 -19.89
CA GLY A 166 -3.86 -7.69 -20.88
C GLY A 166 -4.60 -8.98 -20.56
N TRP A 167 -4.27 -9.68 -19.47
CA TRP A 167 -5.03 -10.85 -19.03
C TRP A 167 -6.27 -10.43 -18.23
N LYS A 168 -7.27 -11.31 -18.18
CA LYS A 168 -8.54 -11.06 -17.47
C LYS A 168 -8.62 -11.87 -16.18
N CYS A 169 -9.27 -11.31 -15.18
CA CYS A 169 -9.56 -11.98 -13.92
C CYS A 169 -10.87 -11.50 -13.31
N ASP A 170 -11.54 -12.37 -12.55
CA ASP A 170 -12.74 -12.01 -11.79
C ASP A 170 -12.41 -11.25 -10.50
N ALA A 171 -11.21 -11.51 -9.95
CA ALA A 171 -10.62 -10.79 -8.84
C ALA A 171 -9.12 -10.68 -9.05
N LEU A 172 -8.56 -9.48 -8.90
CA LEU A 172 -7.12 -9.27 -9.05
C LEU A 172 -6.38 -9.81 -7.82
N PRO A 173 -5.23 -10.50 -7.97
CA PRO A 173 -4.38 -10.87 -6.85
C PRO A 173 -4.02 -9.67 -5.99
N TYR A 174 -3.95 -9.90 -4.68
CA TYR A 174 -3.62 -8.85 -3.74
C TYR A 174 -2.71 -9.35 -2.63
N ILE A 175 -1.90 -8.43 -2.13
CA ILE A 175 -1.10 -8.64 -0.94
C ILE A 175 -1.75 -7.94 0.25
N VAL A 176 -1.66 -8.55 1.42
CA VAL A 176 -1.96 -7.89 2.70
C VAL A 176 -0.75 -7.83 3.59
N GLU A 177 -0.54 -6.69 4.24
CA GLU A 177 0.61 -6.45 5.10
C GLU A 177 0.22 -6.06 6.52
N ILE A 178 1.14 -6.25 7.46
CA ILE A 178 1.05 -5.61 8.79
C ILE A 178 1.45 -4.15 8.61
N ASP A 179 0.45 -3.27 8.60
CA ASP A 179 0.61 -1.85 8.27
C ASP A 179 1.13 -1.00 9.44
N ASN A 180 1.63 0.19 9.12
CA ASN A 180 2.11 1.21 10.05
C ASN A 180 1.48 2.57 9.71
N PHE A 181 0.61 3.07 10.56
CA PHE A 181 -0.09 4.34 10.33
C PHE A 181 -0.20 5.22 11.58
N GLY A 182 0.43 4.82 12.69
CA GLY A 182 0.59 5.64 13.87
C GLY A 182 -0.18 5.14 15.09
N VAL A 183 -0.05 5.90 16.18
CA VAL A 183 -0.59 5.54 17.48
C VAL A 183 -1.96 6.17 17.66
N SER A 184 -2.90 5.43 18.26
CA SER A 184 -4.18 5.98 18.67
C SER A 184 -4.07 6.81 19.96
N ASP A 185 -5.17 7.42 20.39
CA ASP A 185 -5.32 8.06 21.71
C ASP A 185 -5.45 7.07 22.87
N HIS A 186 -5.49 5.76 22.62
CA HIS A 186 -5.79 4.72 23.62
C HIS A 186 -4.96 3.43 23.46
N PRO A 187 -3.62 3.52 23.37
CA PRO A 187 -2.76 2.36 23.19
C PRO A 187 -2.96 1.31 24.28
N GLY A 188 -3.20 0.06 23.87
CA GLY A 188 -3.39 -1.09 24.76
C GLY A 188 -4.78 -1.27 25.30
N GLN A 189 -5.73 -0.42 24.92
CA GLN A 189 -7.12 -0.52 25.33
C GLN A 189 -7.96 -1.15 24.23
N TYR A 190 -8.87 -2.04 24.60
CA TYR A 190 -9.90 -2.53 23.67
C TYR A 190 -11.00 -1.49 23.54
N ARG A 191 -11.37 -1.13 22.30
CA ARG A 191 -12.64 -0.46 22.00
C ARG A 191 -13.41 -1.23 20.95
N GLU A 192 -14.68 -1.50 21.23
CA GLU A 192 -15.58 -2.20 20.30
C GLU A 192 -15.84 -1.39 19.01
N SER A 193 -15.69 -0.07 19.10
CA SER A 193 -15.77 0.85 17.97
C SER A 193 -14.53 0.84 17.07
N ASP A 194 -13.41 0.24 17.49
CA ASP A 194 -12.20 0.25 16.68
C ASP A 194 -12.40 -0.54 15.38
N ARG A 195 -11.88 0.04 14.31
CA ARG A 195 -11.96 -0.51 12.95
C ARG A 195 -10.58 -0.72 12.33
N ILE A 196 -9.58 0.03 12.77
CA ILE A 196 -8.22 -0.05 12.23
C ILE A 196 -7.16 -0.20 13.33
N HIS A 197 -7.40 0.34 14.54
CA HIS A 197 -6.47 0.21 15.66
C HIS A 197 -6.69 -1.09 16.42
N VAL A 198 -5.84 -2.08 16.19
CA VAL A 198 -5.86 -3.34 16.92
C VAL A 198 -5.34 -3.11 18.34
N TRP A 199 -6.23 -3.24 19.33
CA TRP A 199 -5.94 -2.96 20.75
C TRP A 199 -5.40 -1.55 20.98
N GLY A 200 -5.92 -0.57 20.24
CA GLY A 200 -5.47 0.82 20.31
C GLY A 200 -4.08 1.08 19.70
N TRP A 201 -3.46 0.12 18.99
CA TRP A 201 -2.23 0.34 18.24
C TRP A 201 -2.48 0.20 16.74
N ASP A 202 -1.62 0.77 15.90
CA ASP A 202 -1.50 0.26 14.52
C ASP A 202 -0.99 -1.18 14.52
N GLU A 203 -1.09 -1.83 13.35
CA GLU A 203 -0.88 -3.26 13.22
C GLU A 203 0.55 -3.66 13.61
N ILE A 204 1.56 -2.91 13.16
CA ILE A 204 2.96 -3.23 13.48
C ILE A 204 3.28 -2.97 14.96
N ASN A 205 2.81 -1.88 15.57
CA ASN A 205 3.08 -1.62 16.99
C ASN A 205 2.39 -2.64 17.90
N TRP A 206 1.18 -3.09 17.52
CA TRP A 206 0.54 -4.21 18.20
C TRP A 206 1.39 -5.48 18.09
N PHE A 207 1.83 -5.82 16.88
CA PHE A 207 2.59 -7.04 16.58
C PHE A 207 3.91 -7.10 17.36
N ILE A 208 4.73 -6.04 17.32
CA ILE A 208 6.04 -6.03 18.01
C ILE A 208 5.92 -6.09 19.54
N LYS A 209 4.78 -5.67 20.09
CA LYS A 209 4.52 -5.73 21.54
C LYS A 209 4.05 -7.10 22.02
N ARG A 210 3.80 -8.05 21.12
CA ARG A 210 3.45 -9.42 21.49
C ARG A 210 4.71 -10.20 21.88
N PRO A 211 4.63 -11.22 22.76
CA PRO A 211 5.71 -12.19 22.96
C PRO A 211 6.15 -12.88 21.64
N GLU A 212 7.40 -13.35 21.57
CA GLU A 212 7.99 -13.95 20.37
C GLU A 212 7.20 -15.18 19.87
N ASP A 213 6.82 -16.07 20.79
CA ASP A 213 5.99 -17.25 20.53
C ASP A 213 4.64 -16.86 19.92
N TYR A 214 3.95 -15.88 20.50
CA TYR A 214 2.70 -15.37 19.94
C TYR A 214 2.90 -14.76 18.55
N ARG A 215 3.96 -13.98 18.33
CA ARG A 215 4.26 -13.42 16.99
C ARG A 215 4.44 -14.53 15.97
N ASN A 216 5.15 -15.60 16.34
CA ASN A 216 5.40 -16.73 15.45
C ASN A 216 4.09 -17.47 15.12
N GLU A 217 3.29 -17.82 16.13
CA GLU A 217 1.97 -18.45 15.95
C GLU A 217 1.07 -17.58 15.07
N TRP A 218 1.05 -16.27 15.32
CA TRP A 218 0.20 -15.35 14.57
C TRP A 218 0.62 -15.22 13.11
N LEU A 219 1.93 -15.25 12.79
CA LEU A 219 2.39 -15.25 11.40
C LEU A 219 1.97 -16.52 10.65
N GLU A 220 2.09 -17.69 11.29
CA GLU A 220 1.62 -18.96 10.71
C GLU A 220 0.10 -18.93 10.50
N TYR A 221 -0.64 -18.49 11.52
CA TYR A 221 -2.08 -18.29 11.44
C TYR A 221 -2.49 -17.34 10.31
N ALA A 222 -1.91 -16.14 10.25
CA ALA A 222 -2.30 -15.11 9.30
C ALA A 222 -1.99 -15.55 7.86
N TYR A 223 -0.81 -16.13 7.64
CA TYR A 223 -0.42 -16.65 6.34
C TYR A 223 -1.41 -17.73 5.85
N ASP A 224 -1.74 -18.70 6.70
CA ASP A 224 -2.70 -19.76 6.40
C ASP A 224 -4.12 -19.23 6.18
N TRP A 225 -4.57 -18.36 7.08
CA TRP A 225 -5.93 -17.85 7.08
C TRP A 225 -6.19 -17.05 5.80
N VAL A 226 -5.26 -16.20 5.36
CA VAL A 226 -5.41 -15.43 4.12
C VAL A 226 -5.54 -16.36 2.92
N ARG A 227 -4.62 -17.34 2.80
CA ARG A 227 -4.65 -18.31 1.68
C ARG A 227 -5.92 -19.16 1.65
N LYS A 228 -6.43 -19.56 2.82
CA LYS A 228 -7.67 -20.36 2.95
C LYS A 228 -8.94 -19.53 2.69
N THR A 229 -8.91 -18.25 3.04
CA THR A 229 -10.09 -17.37 2.97
C THR A 229 -10.30 -16.80 1.57
N ASP A 230 -9.21 -16.51 0.85
CA ASP A 230 -9.26 -15.97 -0.50
C ASP A 230 -8.08 -16.48 -1.33
N GLN A 231 -8.37 -17.21 -2.41
CA GLN A 231 -7.34 -17.77 -3.29
C GLN A 231 -6.49 -16.70 -3.99
N ASN A 232 -7.00 -15.47 -4.13
CA ASN A 232 -6.28 -14.32 -4.69
C ASN A 232 -5.52 -13.50 -3.63
N GLY A 233 -5.68 -13.82 -2.34
CA GLY A 233 -5.03 -13.11 -1.24
C GLY A 233 -3.69 -13.70 -0.85
N TYR A 234 -2.70 -12.86 -0.62
CA TYR A 234 -1.35 -13.26 -0.20
C TYR A 234 -0.91 -12.45 1.02
N PHE A 235 -0.51 -13.11 2.10
CA PHE A 235 0.02 -12.42 3.26
C PHE A 235 1.50 -12.09 3.08
N GLN A 236 1.85 -10.80 3.11
CA GLN A 236 3.22 -10.32 3.05
C GLN A 236 3.88 -10.48 4.44
N LEU A 237 4.75 -11.47 4.56
CA LEU A 237 5.52 -11.68 5.80
C LEU A 237 6.43 -10.47 6.08
N PRO A 238 6.40 -9.89 7.28
CA PRO A 238 7.16 -8.69 7.59
C PRO A 238 8.64 -9.04 7.78
N LEU A 239 9.52 -8.44 6.97
CA LEU A 239 10.97 -8.57 7.12
C LEU A 239 11.60 -7.37 7.81
N ARG A 240 11.20 -6.16 7.41
CA ARG A 240 11.68 -4.90 7.99
C ARG A 240 10.59 -3.85 7.89
N ARG A 241 10.36 -3.12 8.98
CA ARG A 241 9.48 -1.95 9.01
C ARG A 241 10.24 -0.80 9.69
N PHE A 242 10.83 0.06 8.87
CA PHE A 242 11.67 1.20 9.29
C PHE A 242 12.74 0.80 10.34
N GLU A 243 12.83 1.54 11.44
CA GLU A 243 13.67 1.25 12.60
C GLU A 243 12.95 0.43 13.67
N HIS A 244 11.62 0.28 13.57
CA HIS A 244 10.77 -0.26 14.62
C HIS A 244 10.71 -1.79 14.63
N TYR A 245 10.98 -2.43 13.48
CA TYR A 245 10.91 -3.88 13.35
C TYR A 245 11.95 -4.41 12.36
N SER A 246 12.62 -5.49 12.75
CA SER A 246 13.41 -6.36 11.89
C SER A 246 13.13 -7.81 12.25
N ALA A 247 12.82 -8.65 11.27
CA ALA A 247 12.62 -10.08 11.49
C ALA A 247 13.92 -10.82 11.90
N SER A 248 15.07 -10.17 11.71
CA SER A 248 16.40 -10.74 11.96
C SER A 248 16.49 -11.46 13.30
N MET A 249 17.27 -12.54 13.34
CA MET A 249 17.63 -13.23 14.57
C MET A 249 18.66 -12.45 15.42
N ASN A 250 19.29 -11.42 14.85
CA ASN A 250 20.41 -10.72 15.48
C ASN A 250 19.95 -9.58 16.41
N PRO A 251 20.29 -9.62 17.72
CA PRO A 251 20.02 -8.53 18.64
C PRO A 251 20.93 -7.30 18.34
N PRO A 252 20.58 -6.09 18.83
CA PRO A 252 19.43 -5.76 19.66
C PRO A 252 18.16 -5.39 18.86
N LYS A 253 18.27 -5.25 17.52
CA LYS A 253 17.17 -4.78 16.66
C LYS A 253 16.31 -5.92 16.09
N GLY A 254 16.83 -7.14 16.08
CA GLY A 254 16.12 -8.32 15.60
C GLY A 254 15.04 -8.80 16.55
N MET A 255 13.84 -9.01 16.01
CA MET A 255 12.65 -9.49 16.74
C MET A 255 12.49 -11.01 16.65
N ARG A 256 13.40 -11.71 15.94
CA ARG A 256 13.53 -13.18 15.88
C ARG A 256 12.39 -13.91 15.18
N GLN A 257 11.94 -13.40 14.03
CA GLN A 257 10.92 -14.03 13.18
C GLN A 257 11.49 -14.70 11.92
N GLU A 258 12.78 -14.51 11.61
CA GLU A 258 13.40 -15.00 10.38
C GLU A 258 13.25 -16.52 10.19
N GLU A 259 13.48 -17.32 11.24
CA GLU A 259 13.35 -18.77 11.15
C GLU A 259 11.88 -19.21 10.96
N THR A 260 10.94 -18.55 11.61
CA THR A 260 9.50 -18.78 11.39
C THR A 260 9.10 -18.46 9.95
N ILE A 261 9.56 -17.34 9.42
CA ILE A 261 9.31 -16.92 8.04
C ILE A 261 9.89 -17.92 7.04
N LYS A 262 11.15 -18.36 7.24
CA LYS A 262 11.77 -19.42 6.42
C LYS A 262 10.95 -20.71 6.46
N ARG A 263 10.45 -21.10 7.65
CA ARG A 263 9.63 -22.31 7.82
C ARG A 263 8.31 -22.21 7.07
N ILE A 264 7.63 -21.07 7.14
CA ILE A 264 6.39 -20.80 6.40
C ILE A 264 6.66 -20.93 4.89
N TRP A 265 7.72 -20.30 4.37
CA TRP A 265 8.08 -20.39 2.96
C TRP A 265 8.49 -21.79 2.51
N ALA A 266 9.30 -22.51 3.28
CA ALA A 266 9.67 -23.89 2.98
C ALA A 266 8.46 -24.86 3.02
N GLY A 267 7.39 -24.47 3.70
CA GLY A 267 6.11 -25.19 3.72
C GLY A 267 5.25 -24.98 2.48
N ILE A 268 5.56 -24.03 1.60
CA ILE A 268 4.76 -23.73 0.40
C ILE A 268 4.80 -24.91 -0.57
N ASP A 269 5.96 -25.52 -0.81
CA ASP A 269 6.12 -26.64 -1.76
C ASP A 269 5.43 -27.94 -1.31
N LYS A 270 4.90 -27.97 -0.08
CA LYS A 270 4.23 -29.13 0.53
C LYS A 270 2.70 -29.00 0.58
N ARG A 271 2.13 -27.91 0.08
CA ARG A 271 0.70 -27.60 0.11
C ARG A 271 0.11 -27.56 -1.29
#